data_AF-A0A7Y5KPX5-F1
#
_entry.id   AF-A0A7Y5KPX5-F1
#
_cell.length_a   1.000
_cell.length_b   1.000
_cell.length_c   1.000
_cell.angle_alpha   90.00
_cell.angle_beta   90.00
_cell.angle_gamma   90.00
#
_symmetry.space_group_name_H-M   'P 1'
#
loop_
_entity.id
_entity.type
_entity.pdbx_description
1 polymer ?
#
loop_
_entity_poly.entity_id
_entity_poly.type
_entity_poly.pdbx_seq_one_letter_code
_entity_poly.pdbx_strand_id
1 'polypeptide(L)'
;MRLMKPSTIAMAALTLGLGLIACGDEPPAGPEGAASSASAKPGATAEPIKRPDPIVTKTYRADACYYGSLALKQARDAYVASLGGAEPSADKIPQFGSDPDDAKKDDGATPTPTPAGSGAPTAAPTAKSTAAPTAKPTAAATAKPTAKPTAAATAKPTAAATGTAAATADATGAASAAIRPPMPPEKMRQQVRFDQFIRHCNTAITVKDAPDPDLDAALKEFSEYALPFSKVIQEANSYYTQEKYKEDDFKQGKTYHACLTGTGTCETKDKNAKPVSNAFSQLDEKLAKLKAAVDKYKGAKPVDKGAFEESQKVSDEAVQQATDLLLAFDAKPVDTAKAKTALAALEATTEKLKGFGEGKDKPDPWAKAVPPQLSLLITEAKALVEKAPEEITPAKIYKIVSIHNRVLEKNFSALQTKLREASGGRPMGPAQRKLQPKLPPNHPK
;
A
#
# COMPACT_ATOMS: atom_id res chain seq x y z
N MET A 1 -8.43 30.73 -37.21
CA MET A 1 -8.84 29.33 -37.49
C MET A 1 -7.98 28.77 -38.62
N ARG A 2 -6.91 28.04 -38.28
CA ARG A 2 -6.12 27.25 -39.25
C ARG A 2 -6.16 25.80 -38.78
N LEU A 3 -6.83 24.98 -39.59
CA LEU A 3 -7.08 23.56 -39.38
C LEU A 3 -5.80 22.78 -39.76
N MET A 4 -5.11 22.18 -38.79
CA MET A 4 -4.03 21.23 -39.05
C MET A 4 -4.58 19.80 -38.97
N LYS A 5 -4.50 19.07 -40.09
CA LYS A 5 -4.80 17.64 -40.21
C LYS A 5 -3.67 16.81 -39.57
N PRO A 6 -3.96 15.74 -38.81
CA PRO A 6 -2.94 14.78 -38.42
C PRO A 6 -2.71 13.74 -39.55
N SER A 7 -1.43 13.61 -39.94
CA SER A 7 -0.94 12.56 -40.84
C SER A 7 -0.95 11.20 -40.16
N THR A 8 -1.60 10.23 -40.81
CA THR A 8 -1.61 8.82 -40.47
C THR A 8 -0.30 8.18 -40.93
N ILE A 9 0.54 7.71 -40.00
CA ILE A 9 1.69 6.86 -40.32
C ILE A 9 1.25 5.41 -40.07
N ALA A 10 1.18 4.64 -41.14
CA ALA A 10 1.02 3.20 -41.13
C ALA A 10 2.32 2.54 -40.67
N MET A 11 2.28 1.78 -39.58
CA MET A 11 3.34 0.81 -39.26
C MET A 11 2.91 -0.58 -39.72
N ALA A 12 3.71 -1.11 -40.64
CA ALA A 12 3.61 -2.47 -41.15
C ALA A 12 4.07 -3.49 -40.11
N ALA A 13 3.33 -4.59 -40.03
CA ALA A 13 3.67 -5.79 -39.29
C ALA A 13 4.90 -6.49 -39.90
N LEU A 14 5.83 -6.92 -39.06
CA LEU A 14 6.83 -7.92 -39.41
C LEU A 14 6.69 -9.11 -38.45
N THR A 15 5.98 -10.13 -38.92
CA THR A 15 5.94 -11.47 -38.34
C THR A 15 7.16 -12.26 -38.82
N LEU A 16 7.95 -12.78 -37.90
CA LEU A 16 8.95 -13.81 -38.14
C LEU A 16 8.82 -14.87 -37.05
N GLY A 17 8.58 -16.10 -37.46
CA GLY A 17 8.34 -17.25 -36.59
C GLY A 17 9.53 -18.21 -36.46
N LEU A 18 9.24 -19.25 -35.68
CA LEU A 18 9.86 -20.58 -35.58
C LEU A 18 11.16 -20.75 -34.80
N GLY A 19 11.09 -21.67 -33.83
CA GLY A 19 12.23 -22.26 -33.11
C GLY A 19 11.81 -23.14 -31.93
N LEU A 20 11.32 -24.36 -32.22
CA LEU A 20 11.18 -25.47 -31.27
C LEU A 20 12.57 -26.04 -30.93
N ILE A 21 12.91 -26.18 -29.65
CA ILE A 21 13.80 -27.27 -29.17
C ILE A 21 13.31 -27.73 -27.79
N ALA A 22 13.08 -29.03 -27.70
CA ALA A 22 12.78 -29.80 -26.50
C ALA A 22 14.07 -30.14 -25.74
N CYS A 23 14.00 -30.15 -24.41
CA CYS A 23 14.82 -30.99 -23.52
C CYS A 23 14.04 -31.17 -22.22
N GLY A 24 13.67 -32.42 -21.92
CA GLY A 24 13.08 -32.82 -20.66
C GLY A 24 14.16 -33.06 -19.60
N ASP A 25 13.78 -32.88 -18.34
CA ASP A 25 14.40 -33.57 -17.21
C ASP A 25 13.36 -33.69 -16.10
N GLU A 26 12.96 -34.92 -15.84
CA GLU A 26 11.86 -35.35 -14.97
C GLU A 26 12.49 -35.75 -13.62
N PRO A 27 12.25 -35.03 -12.52
CA PRO A 27 12.82 -35.41 -11.23
C PRO A 27 12.05 -36.60 -10.61
N PRO A 28 12.76 -37.52 -9.90
CA PRO A 28 12.21 -38.77 -9.44
C PRO A 28 11.15 -38.59 -8.34
N ALA A 29 10.13 -39.45 -8.42
CA ALA A 29 9.06 -39.59 -7.44
C ALA A 29 9.59 -39.81 -6.02
N GLY A 30 9.23 -38.90 -5.11
CA GLY A 30 9.40 -39.08 -3.68
C GLY A 30 8.38 -40.08 -3.10
N PRO A 31 8.70 -40.76 -1.99
CA PRO A 31 7.90 -41.85 -1.45
C PRO A 31 6.55 -41.38 -0.91
N GLU A 32 5.49 -42.11 -1.31
CA GLU A 32 4.12 -42.01 -0.80
C GLU A 32 4.07 -42.24 0.72
N GLY A 33 3.89 -41.16 1.47
CA GLY A 33 3.44 -41.21 2.86
C GLY A 33 1.91 -41.27 2.92
N ALA A 34 1.36 -42.46 3.09
CA ALA A 34 -0.07 -42.69 3.31
C ALA A 34 -0.54 -42.09 4.66
N ALA A 35 -1.00 -40.84 4.63
CA ALA A 35 -1.80 -40.29 5.71
C ALA A 35 -3.28 -40.61 5.44
N SER A 36 -3.82 -41.58 6.18
CA SER A 36 -5.22 -41.99 6.16
C SER A 36 -6.15 -40.85 6.57
N SER A 37 -6.67 -40.12 5.57
CA SER A 37 -7.83 -39.24 5.74
C SER A 37 -9.09 -40.10 5.71
N ALA A 38 -9.83 -40.12 6.82
CA ALA A 38 -11.11 -40.83 6.93
C ALA A 38 -12.04 -40.47 5.76
N SER A 39 -12.32 -41.48 4.92
CA SER A 39 -13.17 -41.41 3.75
C SER A 39 -14.59 -40.96 4.13
N ALA A 40 -14.90 -39.69 3.85
CA ALA A 40 -16.28 -39.27 3.67
C ALA A 40 -16.86 -40.03 2.46
N LYS A 41 -18.11 -40.49 2.58
CA LYS A 41 -18.82 -41.27 1.55
C LYS A 41 -18.64 -40.66 0.14
N PRO A 42 -18.10 -41.42 -0.83
CA PRO A 42 -18.08 -41.02 -2.24
C PRO A 42 -19.51 -41.13 -2.77
N GLY A 43 -20.16 -40.02 -3.08
CA GLY A 43 -21.51 -40.08 -3.66
C GLY A 43 -22.28 -38.78 -3.81
N ALA A 44 -21.86 -37.68 -3.17
CA ALA A 44 -22.43 -36.37 -3.43
C ALA A 44 -21.44 -35.55 -4.26
N THR A 45 -21.64 -35.49 -5.58
CA THR A 45 -20.97 -34.50 -6.44
C THR A 45 -21.42 -33.12 -5.98
N ALA A 46 -20.61 -32.47 -5.15
CA ALA A 46 -20.86 -31.10 -4.72
C ALA A 46 -20.93 -30.21 -5.97
N GLU A 47 -22.03 -29.46 -6.12
CA GLU A 47 -22.14 -28.50 -7.21
C GLU A 47 -20.97 -27.51 -7.17
N PRO A 48 -20.39 -27.16 -8.34
CA PRO A 48 -19.26 -26.24 -8.40
C PRO A 48 -19.66 -24.89 -7.80
N ILE A 49 -18.88 -24.41 -6.83
CA ILE A 49 -19.09 -23.11 -6.18
C ILE A 49 -19.06 -22.02 -7.26
N LYS A 50 -20.13 -21.23 -7.36
CA LYS A 50 -20.20 -20.06 -8.25
C LYS A 50 -19.10 -19.09 -7.86
N ARG A 51 -18.17 -18.82 -8.78
CA ARG A 51 -17.10 -17.84 -8.60
C ARG A 51 -17.57 -16.47 -9.07
N PRO A 52 -17.05 -15.37 -8.49
CA PRO A 52 -17.32 -14.05 -9.02
C PRO A 52 -16.82 -13.96 -10.46
N ASP A 53 -17.52 -13.15 -11.26
CA ASP A 53 -17.12 -12.85 -12.61
C ASP A 53 -15.62 -12.39 -12.63
N PRO A 54 -14.79 -12.92 -13.54
CA PRO A 54 -13.39 -12.54 -13.64
C PRO A 54 -13.15 -11.03 -13.85
N ILE A 55 -13.99 -10.37 -14.66
CA ILE A 55 -13.92 -8.92 -14.92
C ILE A 55 -14.24 -8.16 -13.64
N VAL A 56 -15.27 -8.57 -12.88
CA VAL A 56 -15.60 -7.97 -11.57
C VAL A 56 -14.44 -8.12 -10.61
N THR A 57 -13.86 -9.32 -10.51
CA THR A 57 -12.73 -9.61 -9.63
C THR A 57 -11.51 -8.76 -10.00
N LYS A 58 -11.15 -8.71 -11.28
CA LYS A 58 -9.98 -7.95 -11.74
C LYS A 58 -10.19 -6.45 -11.57
N THR A 59 -11.37 -5.92 -11.91
CA THR A 59 -11.73 -4.51 -11.71
C THR A 59 -11.59 -4.11 -10.26
N TYR A 60 -12.19 -4.87 -9.33
CA TYR A 60 -12.09 -4.61 -7.90
C TYR A 60 -10.64 -4.63 -7.41
N ARG A 61 -9.84 -5.64 -7.81
CA ARG A 61 -8.45 -5.74 -7.37
C ARG A 61 -7.58 -4.62 -7.94
N ALA A 62 -7.83 -4.20 -9.17
CA ALA A 62 -7.15 -3.08 -9.80
C ALA A 62 -7.52 -1.73 -9.13
N ASP A 63 -8.81 -1.50 -8.84
CA ASP A 63 -9.28 -0.33 -8.09
C ASP A 63 -8.67 -0.29 -6.68
N ALA A 64 -8.72 -1.41 -5.93
CA ALA A 64 -8.11 -1.49 -4.60
C ALA A 64 -6.58 -1.31 -4.62
N CYS A 65 -5.90 -1.78 -5.67
CA CYS A 65 -4.49 -1.50 -5.88
C CYS A 65 -4.25 0.00 -6.07
N TYR A 66 -4.98 0.65 -6.98
CA TYR A 66 -4.79 2.07 -7.29
C TYR A 66 -5.17 2.98 -6.10
N TYR A 67 -6.39 2.88 -5.58
CA TYR A 67 -6.86 3.75 -4.49
C TYR A 67 -6.10 3.46 -3.19
N GLY A 68 -5.73 2.22 -2.92
CA GLY A 68 -4.81 1.87 -1.84
C GLY A 68 -3.45 2.52 -1.97
N SER A 69 -2.94 2.65 -3.19
CA SER A 69 -1.63 3.26 -3.44
C SER A 69 -1.60 4.77 -3.26
N LEU A 70 -2.75 5.45 -3.22
CA LEU A 70 -2.83 6.85 -2.79
C LEU A 70 -2.35 7.03 -1.34
N ALA A 71 -2.37 5.98 -0.52
CA ALA A 71 -1.75 6.02 0.81
C ALA A 71 -0.24 6.33 0.76
N LEU A 72 0.48 5.80 -0.24
CA LEU A 72 1.92 6.10 -0.42
C LEU A 72 2.13 7.56 -0.79
N LYS A 73 1.23 8.12 -1.63
CA LYS A 73 1.23 9.55 -1.98
C LYS A 73 1.02 10.41 -0.74
N GLN A 74 0.05 10.07 0.11
CA GLN A 74 -0.20 10.78 1.37
C GLN A 74 0.98 10.67 2.35
N ALA A 75 1.63 9.51 2.44
CA ALA A 75 2.83 9.34 3.26
C ALA A 75 4.01 10.20 2.78
N ARG A 76 4.23 10.28 1.46
CA ARG A 76 5.20 11.22 0.87
C ARG A 76 4.84 12.65 1.19
N ASP A 77 3.59 13.04 0.97
CA ASP A 77 3.15 14.42 1.15
C ASP A 77 3.27 14.84 2.62
N ALA A 78 2.94 13.95 3.57
CA ALA A 78 3.20 14.15 5.00
C ALA A 78 4.70 14.35 5.29
N TYR A 79 5.55 13.53 4.67
CA TYR A 79 6.99 13.61 4.84
C TYR A 79 7.54 14.95 4.37
N VAL A 80 7.19 15.35 3.14
CA VAL A 80 7.63 16.62 2.56
C VAL A 80 7.13 17.80 3.40
N ALA A 81 5.87 17.78 3.83
CA ALA A 81 5.30 18.81 4.69
C ALA A 81 6.02 18.91 6.04
N SER A 82 6.38 17.78 6.66
CA SER A 82 7.06 17.76 7.96
C SER A 82 8.47 18.35 7.93
N LEU A 83 9.18 18.20 6.81
CA LEU A 83 10.57 18.67 6.66
C LEU A 83 10.68 20.03 5.97
N GLY A 84 9.70 20.43 5.16
CA GLY A 84 9.81 21.63 4.32
C GLY A 84 10.97 21.56 3.32
N GLY A 85 11.36 20.35 2.91
CA GLY A 85 12.51 20.11 2.02
C GLY A 85 13.88 20.06 2.72
N ALA A 86 13.96 20.30 4.03
CA ALA A 86 15.20 20.15 4.79
C ALA A 86 15.56 18.68 5.06
N GLU A 87 16.81 18.44 5.44
CA GLU A 87 17.21 17.13 5.97
C GLU A 87 16.61 16.89 7.38
N PRO A 88 16.39 15.61 7.76
CA PRO A 88 15.98 15.26 9.11
C PRO A 88 16.99 15.75 10.17
N SER A 89 16.48 16.35 11.24
CA SER A 89 17.26 16.87 12.37
C SER A 89 16.43 16.91 13.66
N ALA A 90 17.05 17.30 14.78
CA ALA A 90 16.37 17.41 16.08
C ALA A 90 15.12 18.31 16.02
N ASP A 91 15.16 19.38 15.22
CA ASP A 91 14.04 20.33 15.04
C ASP A 91 13.04 19.88 13.96
N LYS A 92 13.41 18.89 13.14
CA LYS A 92 12.65 18.44 11.96
C LYS A 92 12.64 16.93 11.87
N ILE A 93 11.75 16.32 12.66
CA ILE A 93 11.51 14.87 12.61
C ILE A 93 10.46 14.57 11.53
N PRO A 94 10.76 13.74 10.53
CA PRO A 94 9.81 13.42 9.48
C PRO A 94 8.58 12.67 9.98
N GLN A 95 7.43 12.91 9.33
CA GLN A 95 6.17 12.19 9.59
C GLN A 95 5.71 11.43 8.33
N PHE A 96 5.13 10.25 8.52
CA PHE A 96 4.68 9.39 7.41
C PHE A 96 3.17 9.12 7.42
N GLY A 97 2.38 10.09 7.91
CA GLY A 97 0.92 10.01 7.92
C GLY A 97 0.29 9.60 9.25
N SER A 98 1.07 9.53 10.34
CA SER A 98 0.55 9.54 11.71
C SER A 98 0.45 10.97 12.21
N ASP A 99 -0.75 11.44 12.55
CA ASP A 99 -0.89 12.73 13.23
C ASP A 99 -0.34 12.58 14.66
N PRO A 100 0.66 13.38 15.08
CA PRO A 100 1.21 13.31 16.44
C PRO A 100 0.17 13.67 17.51
N ASP A 101 -0.88 14.41 17.15
CA ASP A 101 -1.97 14.77 18.06
C ASP A 101 -2.90 13.58 18.38
N ASP A 102 -3.02 12.60 17.48
CA ASP A 102 -3.75 11.36 17.77
C ASP A 102 -3.01 10.54 18.83
N ALA A 103 -1.67 10.59 18.85
CA ALA A 103 -0.87 9.90 19.87
C ALA A 103 -1.03 10.51 21.28
N LYS A 104 -1.43 11.78 21.40
CA LYS A 104 -1.62 12.46 22.70
C LYS A 104 -3.01 12.27 23.30
N LYS A 105 -4.02 11.86 22.52
CA LYS A 105 -5.40 11.75 23.02
C LYS A 105 -5.72 10.44 23.73
N ASP A 106 -4.87 9.42 23.60
CA ASP A 106 -5.10 8.10 24.18
C ASP A 106 -4.31 7.84 25.48
N ASP A 107 -3.49 8.80 25.94
CA ASP A 107 -2.96 8.78 27.30
C ASP A 107 -4.07 9.22 28.26
N GLY A 108 -4.83 8.26 28.82
CA GLY A 108 -5.96 8.46 29.74
C GLY A 108 -5.64 9.17 31.07
N ALA A 109 -4.99 10.33 31.03
CA ALA A 109 -4.77 11.22 32.15
C ALA A 109 -5.84 12.30 32.16
N THR A 110 -6.64 12.30 33.24
CA THR A 110 -7.49 13.41 33.68
C THR A 110 -6.70 14.72 33.59
N PRO A 111 -7.22 15.80 32.96
CA PRO A 111 -6.48 17.04 32.86
C PRO A 111 -6.34 17.69 34.23
N THR A 112 -5.13 17.70 34.80
CA THR A 112 -4.74 18.64 35.85
C THR A 112 -4.49 20.00 35.21
N PRO A 113 -5.12 21.09 35.68
CA PRO A 113 -4.90 22.42 35.13
C PRO A 113 -3.47 22.89 35.47
N THR A 114 -2.68 23.17 34.44
CA THR A 114 -1.40 23.88 34.59
C THR A 114 -1.70 25.38 34.67
N PRO A 115 -1.17 26.12 35.67
CA PRO A 115 -1.51 27.53 35.87
C PRO A 115 -0.94 28.42 34.76
N ALA A 116 -1.74 29.40 34.36
CA ALA A 116 -1.44 30.42 33.36
C ALA A 116 -0.22 31.27 33.78
N GLY A 117 0.87 31.13 33.02
CA GLY A 117 2.01 32.05 33.07
C GLY A 117 1.76 33.23 32.13
N SER A 118 1.43 34.38 32.72
CA SER A 118 1.41 35.69 32.07
C SER A 118 2.82 36.10 31.67
N GLY A 119 3.05 36.33 30.37
CA GLY A 119 4.28 36.86 29.81
C GLY A 119 3.97 37.93 28.77
N ALA A 120 4.41 39.16 29.04
CA ALA A 120 4.19 40.37 28.26
C ALA A 120 4.76 40.31 26.82
N PRO A 121 4.24 41.11 25.87
CA PRO A 121 4.69 41.11 24.48
C PRO A 121 6.05 41.81 24.34
N THR A 122 7.06 41.07 23.88
CA THR A 122 8.36 41.61 23.48
C THR A 122 8.26 42.23 22.08
N ALA A 123 8.79 43.44 21.95
CA ALA A 123 8.70 44.33 20.80
C ALA A 123 9.24 43.75 19.48
N ALA A 124 8.62 44.20 18.38
CA ALA A 124 8.98 43.89 17.00
C ALA A 124 10.38 44.43 16.61
N PRO A 125 11.26 43.63 15.99
CA PRO A 125 12.45 44.15 15.36
C PRO A 125 12.11 44.71 13.97
N THR A 126 12.23 46.04 13.83
CA THR A 126 12.25 46.72 12.53
C THR A 126 13.68 46.66 11.99
N ALA A 127 13.94 45.81 10.99
CA ALA A 127 15.23 45.76 10.31
C ALA A 127 15.07 46.22 8.84
N LYS A 128 15.72 47.35 8.55
CA LYS A 128 15.92 47.97 7.24
C LYS A 128 16.55 46.98 6.26
N SER A 129 16.00 46.91 5.04
CA SER A 129 16.61 46.24 3.90
C SER A 129 17.87 46.99 3.45
N THR A 130 19.01 46.29 3.45
CA THR A 130 20.28 46.77 2.88
C THR A 130 20.48 46.15 1.50
N ALA A 131 21.01 46.98 0.59
CA ALA A 131 21.04 46.83 -0.86
C ALA A 131 21.68 45.54 -1.42
N ALA A 132 21.22 45.19 -2.63
CA ALA A 132 21.71 44.09 -3.46
C ALA A 132 23.15 44.31 -3.95
N PRO A 133 24.05 43.31 -3.89
CA PRO A 133 25.28 43.32 -4.66
C PRO A 133 25.05 42.72 -6.05
N THR A 134 25.17 43.55 -7.08
CA THR A 134 25.31 43.13 -8.48
C THR A 134 26.78 42.77 -8.72
N ALA A 135 27.11 41.49 -8.83
CA ALA A 135 28.42 41.04 -9.29
C ALA A 135 28.26 40.04 -10.45
N LYS A 136 28.80 40.45 -11.60
CA LYS A 136 28.90 39.71 -12.85
C LYS A 136 29.96 38.60 -12.73
N PRO A 137 29.65 37.32 -13.00
CA PRO A 137 30.70 36.30 -13.07
C PRO A 137 31.46 36.41 -14.41
N THR A 138 32.76 36.67 -14.30
CA THR A 138 33.76 36.58 -15.38
C THR A 138 34.22 35.13 -15.55
N ALA A 139 34.50 34.76 -16.80
CA ALA A 139 34.71 33.39 -17.27
C ALA A 139 36.08 32.75 -16.93
N ALA A 140 36.06 31.41 -17.02
CA ALA A 140 37.10 30.47 -17.47
C ALA A 140 38.31 30.17 -16.57
N ALA A 141 38.41 28.88 -16.19
CA ALA A 141 39.68 28.15 -16.22
C ALA A 141 39.44 26.65 -16.47
N THR A 142 39.82 26.20 -17.66
CA THR A 142 39.95 24.82 -18.10
C THR A 142 41.22 24.22 -17.48
N ALA A 143 41.13 23.09 -16.79
CA ALA A 143 42.29 22.22 -16.57
C ALA A 143 41.86 20.76 -16.49
N LYS A 144 42.36 19.97 -17.44
CA LYS A 144 42.19 18.53 -17.60
C LYS A 144 43.36 17.82 -16.90
N PRO A 145 43.15 17.00 -15.86
CA PRO A 145 44.19 16.08 -15.42
C PRO A 145 44.14 14.83 -16.29
N THR A 146 45.19 14.66 -17.10
CA THR A 146 45.52 13.41 -17.78
C THR A 146 46.52 12.69 -16.89
N ALA A 147 46.11 11.60 -16.23
CA ALA A 147 47.06 10.69 -15.59
C ALA A 147 46.52 9.26 -15.64
N LYS A 148 47.21 8.44 -16.42
CA LYS A 148 47.06 6.99 -16.58
C LYS A 148 48.06 6.32 -15.61
N PRO A 149 47.62 5.48 -14.67
CA PRO A 149 48.51 4.48 -14.10
C PRO A 149 48.46 3.19 -14.93
N THR A 150 49.64 2.82 -15.43
CA THR A 150 49.98 1.57 -16.12
C THR A 150 50.02 0.39 -15.13
N ALA A 151 49.69 -0.80 -15.65
CA ALA A 151 49.61 -2.09 -14.95
C ALA A 151 50.97 -2.72 -14.56
N ALA A 152 50.96 -3.57 -13.52
CA ALA A 152 51.72 -4.82 -13.36
C ALA A 152 51.15 -5.56 -12.12
N ALA A 153 50.50 -6.72 -12.23
CA ALA A 153 51.00 -8.10 -12.42
C ALA A 153 51.23 -8.87 -11.09
N THR A 154 50.36 -9.87 -10.91
CA THR A 154 50.65 -11.26 -10.49
C THR A 154 51.20 -11.55 -9.07
N ALA A 155 50.39 -12.23 -8.25
CA ALA A 155 50.80 -13.47 -7.55
C ALA A 155 49.58 -14.29 -7.09
N LYS A 156 49.51 -15.52 -7.59
CA LYS A 156 48.67 -16.63 -7.11
C LYS A 156 49.48 -17.39 -6.05
N PRO A 157 48.84 -17.93 -5.01
CA PRO A 157 49.18 -19.29 -4.61
C PRO A 157 47.95 -20.19 -4.54
N THR A 158 48.04 -21.28 -5.32
CA THR A 158 47.35 -22.53 -5.11
C THR A 158 47.87 -23.16 -3.81
N ALA A 159 46.98 -23.59 -2.91
CA ALA A 159 47.28 -24.67 -1.99
C ALA A 159 46.02 -25.51 -1.76
N ALA A 160 46.05 -26.71 -2.31
CA ALA A 160 45.14 -27.79 -1.96
C ALA A 160 45.63 -28.42 -0.66
N ALA A 161 44.72 -28.68 0.27
CA ALA A 161 44.92 -29.64 1.35
C ALA A 161 43.63 -30.42 1.58
N THR A 162 43.67 -31.66 1.11
CA THR A 162 42.80 -32.78 1.40
C THR A 162 42.84 -33.09 2.91
N GLY A 163 41.69 -33.36 3.53
CA GLY A 163 41.64 -33.76 4.94
C GLY A 163 40.24 -34.16 5.40
N THR A 164 40.02 -35.46 5.47
CA THR A 164 38.79 -36.20 5.74
C THR A 164 38.27 -36.05 7.19
N ALA A 165 36.94 -35.99 7.30
CA ALA A 165 36.02 -36.26 8.41
C ALA A 165 36.54 -36.51 9.84
N ALA A 166 35.94 -35.78 10.80
CA ALA A 166 35.48 -36.33 12.06
C ALA A 166 34.26 -35.53 12.56
N ALA A 167 33.16 -36.24 12.79
CA ALA A 167 31.95 -35.71 13.40
C ALA A 167 32.13 -35.61 14.91
N THR A 168 31.86 -34.44 15.49
CA THR A 168 31.41 -34.31 16.88
C THR A 168 30.37 -33.20 16.92
N ALA A 169 29.18 -33.57 17.37
CA ALA A 169 28.12 -32.65 17.72
C ALA A 169 28.55 -31.85 18.94
N ASP A 170 28.46 -30.52 18.87
CA ASP A 170 28.26 -29.73 20.08
C ASP A 170 27.30 -28.57 19.81
N ALA A 171 26.32 -28.48 20.69
CA ALA A 171 25.19 -27.59 20.64
C ALA A 171 25.45 -26.47 21.64
N THR A 172 25.90 -25.30 21.20
CA THR A 172 25.68 -24.06 21.96
C THR A 172 25.94 -22.84 21.08
N GLY A 173 24.84 -22.26 20.60
CA GLY A 173 24.84 -21.00 19.86
C GLY A 173 23.48 -20.36 19.98
N ALA A 174 22.95 -20.30 21.21
CA ALA A 174 21.79 -19.49 21.53
C ALA A 174 22.19 -18.02 21.35
N ALA A 175 22.04 -17.53 20.12
CA ALA A 175 22.00 -16.11 19.85
C ALA A 175 20.94 -15.52 20.77
N SER A 176 21.41 -14.66 21.68
CA SER A 176 20.60 -13.87 22.58
C SER A 176 19.48 -13.20 21.80
N ALA A 177 18.30 -13.82 21.82
CA ALA A 177 17.05 -13.16 21.52
C ALA A 177 16.83 -12.19 22.67
N ALA A 178 17.50 -11.03 22.59
CA ALA A 178 17.20 -9.89 23.41
C ALA A 178 15.70 -9.72 23.34
N ILE A 179 15.04 -9.97 24.47
CA ILE A 179 13.60 -9.85 24.67
C ILE A 179 13.29 -8.39 24.35
N ARG A 180 12.94 -8.10 23.09
CA ARG A 180 12.48 -6.78 22.70
C ARG A 180 11.21 -6.57 23.54
N PRO A 181 11.14 -5.52 24.37
CA PRO A 181 9.94 -5.27 25.15
C PRO A 181 8.75 -5.27 24.20
N PRO A 182 7.66 -5.99 24.54
CA PRO A 182 6.48 -6.03 23.69
C PRO A 182 6.00 -4.60 23.48
N MET A 183 6.00 -4.14 22.23
CA MET A 183 5.41 -2.83 21.93
C MET A 183 3.93 -2.90 22.32
N PRO A 184 3.39 -1.87 23.01
CA PRO A 184 1.99 -1.86 23.37
C PRO A 184 1.13 -2.05 22.11
N PRO A 185 0.08 -2.89 22.17
CA PRO A 185 -0.73 -3.28 21.00
C PRO A 185 -1.36 -2.07 20.30
N GLU A 186 -1.54 -0.97 21.01
CA GLU A 186 -2.02 0.32 20.52
C GLU A 186 -1.10 0.95 19.47
N LYS A 187 0.22 0.98 19.75
CA LYS A 187 1.24 1.47 18.80
C LYS A 187 1.45 0.53 17.61
N MET A 188 1.09 -0.75 17.76
CA MET A 188 1.19 -1.75 16.69
C MET A 188 0.05 -1.63 15.66
N ARG A 189 -1.11 -1.09 16.06
CA ARG A 189 -2.32 -0.99 15.22
C ARG A 189 -2.28 0.13 14.18
N GLN A 190 -1.40 1.12 14.34
CA GLN A 190 -1.30 2.25 13.41
C GLN A 190 -0.25 2.04 12.31
N GLN A 191 0.47 0.91 12.30
CA GLN A 191 1.48 0.69 11.28
C GLN A 191 0.81 0.46 9.92
N VAL A 192 1.06 1.40 9.01
CA VAL A 192 0.48 1.40 7.67
C VAL A 192 0.81 0.11 6.93
N ARG A 193 -0.24 -0.60 6.50
CA ARG A 193 -0.14 -1.86 5.76
C ARG A 193 -0.10 -1.62 4.26
N PHE A 194 0.89 -0.86 3.78
CA PHE A 194 1.10 -0.65 2.34
C PHE A 194 1.26 -1.99 1.58
N ASP A 195 1.78 -3.03 2.25
CA ASP A 195 1.88 -4.39 1.74
C ASP A 195 0.52 -4.97 1.31
N GLN A 196 -0.56 -4.58 1.98
CA GLN A 196 -1.91 -5.03 1.64
C GLN A 196 -2.31 -4.54 0.25
N PHE A 197 -2.14 -3.26 -0.06
CA PHE A 197 -2.53 -2.69 -1.35
C PHE A 197 -1.75 -3.30 -2.52
N ILE A 198 -0.44 -3.54 -2.32
CA ILE A 198 0.42 -4.17 -3.33
C ILE A 198 0.00 -5.62 -3.60
N ARG A 199 -0.50 -6.34 -2.59
CA ARG A 199 -1.10 -7.66 -2.79
C ARG A 199 -2.33 -7.62 -3.69
N HIS A 200 -3.13 -6.54 -3.66
CA HIS A 200 -4.24 -6.39 -4.61
C HIS A 200 -3.73 -6.27 -6.05
N CYS A 201 -2.64 -5.54 -6.28
CA CYS A 201 -2.02 -5.44 -7.59
C CYS A 201 -1.59 -6.82 -8.11
N ASN A 202 -0.86 -7.58 -7.29
CA ASN A 202 -0.42 -8.92 -7.66
C ASN A 202 -1.59 -9.89 -7.86
N THR A 203 -2.64 -9.78 -7.03
CA THR A 203 -3.84 -10.61 -7.20
C THR A 203 -4.56 -10.28 -8.50
N ALA A 204 -4.66 -9.00 -8.89
CA ALA A 204 -5.26 -8.59 -10.17
C ALA A 204 -4.53 -9.20 -11.37
N ILE A 205 -3.19 -9.23 -11.35
CA ILE A 205 -2.36 -9.85 -12.40
C ILE A 205 -2.65 -11.36 -12.51
N THR A 206 -2.93 -12.03 -11.38
CA THR A 206 -3.19 -13.48 -11.38
C THR A 206 -4.60 -13.89 -11.86
N VAL A 207 -5.49 -12.94 -12.17
CA VAL A 207 -6.83 -13.24 -12.71
C VAL A 207 -6.71 -13.62 -14.18
N LYS A 208 -6.44 -14.91 -14.44
CA LYS A 208 -6.18 -15.46 -15.78
C LYS A 208 -7.38 -15.38 -16.72
N ASP A 209 -8.59 -15.38 -16.19
CA ASP A 209 -9.84 -15.42 -16.96
C ASP A 209 -10.29 -14.02 -17.44
N ALA A 210 -9.51 -12.97 -17.15
CA ALA A 210 -9.72 -11.61 -17.65
C ALA A 210 -8.39 -10.94 -18.05
N PRO A 211 -7.57 -11.55 -18.92
CA PRO A 211 -6.23 -11.05 -19.22
C PRO A 211 -6.30 -9.68 -19.88
N ASP A 212 -5.40 -8.77 -19.51
CA ASP A 212 -5.28 -7.46 -20.13
C ASP A 212 -3.81 -7.03 -20.09
N PRO A 213 -3.07 -7.20 -21.19
CA PRO A 213 -1.61 -7.00 -21.19
C PRO A 213 -1.17 -5.61 -20.73
N ASP A 214 -1.94 -4.57 -21.07
CA ASP A 214 -1.63 -3.19 -20.71
C ASP A 214 -1.82 -2.95 -19.21
N LEU A 215 -2.97 -3.38 -18.66
CA LEU A 215 -3.22 -3.30 -17.22
C LEU A 215 -2.25 -4.18 -16.43
N ASP A 216 -1.99 -5.41 -16.88
CA ASP A 216 -1.11 -6.37 -16.20
C ASP A 216 0.34 -5.85 -16.17
N ALA A 217 0.81 -5.24 -17.26
CA ALA A 217 2.11 -4.59 -17.30
C ALA A 217 2.18 -3.40 -16.34
N ALA A 218 1.16 -2.54 -16.31
CA ALA A 218 1.12 -1.39 -15.41
C ALA A 218 1.06 -1.80 -13.92
N LEU A 219 0.25 -2.81 -13.59
CA LEU A 219 0.15 -3.36 -12.23
C LEU A 219 1.49 -3.97 -11.79
N LYS A 220 2.16 -4.72 -12.67
CA LYS A 220 3.46 -5.35 -12.37
C LYS A 220 4.55 -4.31 -12.17
N GLU A 221 4.65 -3.35 -13.09
CA GLU A 221 5.62 -2.25 -12.98
C GLU A 221 5.40 -1.46 -11.69
N PHE A 222 4.15 -1.13 -11.36
CA PHE A 222 3.83 -0.44 -10.13
C PHE A 222 4.15 -1.28 -8.89
N SER A 223 3.81 -2.56 -8.86
CA SER A 223 4.03 -3.42 -7.68
C SER A 223 5.52 -3.68 -7.42
N GLU A 224 6.33 -3.83 -8.47
CA GLU A 224 7.79 -3.97 -8.35
C GLU A 224 8.47 -2.71 -7.80
N TYR A 225 7.94 -1.53 -8.12
CA TYR A 225 8.40 -0.25 -7.57
C TYR A 225 7.89 -0.03 -6.14
N ALA A 226 6.59 -0.23 -5.91
CA ALA A 226 5.92 0.11 -4.67
C ALA A 226 6.33 -0.78 -3.50
N LEU A 227 6.66 -2.05 -3.74
CA LEU A 227 7.05 -2.98 -2.68
C LEU A 227 8.31 -2.55 -1.92
N PRO A 228 9.48 -2.37 -2.57
CA PRO A 228 10.66 -1.91 -1.86
C PRO A 228 10.47 -0.48 -1.31
N PHE A 229 9.78 0.40 -2.04
CA PHE A 229 9.48 1.75 -1.56
C PHE A 229 8.66 1.74 -0.25
N SER A 230 7.61 0.92 -0.17
CA SER A 230 6.79 0.81 1.03
C SER A 230 7.56 0.27 2.24
N LYS A 231 8.52 -0.65 2.01
CA LYS A 231 9.41 -1.15 3.07
C LYS A 231 10.31 -0.03 3.60
N VAL A 232 10.90 0.78 2.72
CA VAL A 232 11.70 1.95 3.12
C VAL A 232 10.89 2.91 3.98
N ILE A 233 9.65 3.23 3.59
CA ILE A 233 8.75 4.08 4.41
C ILE A 233 8.51 3.44 5.78
N GLN A 234 8.19 2.15 5.84
CA GLN A 234 7.93 1.46 7.11
C GLN A 234 9.16 1.42 8.02
N GLU A 235 10.34 1.17 7.46
CA GLU A 235 11.61 1.15 8.20
C GLU A 235 11.99 2.55 8.70
N ALA A 236 11.83 3.58 7.86
CA ALA A 236 12.05 4.97 8.23
C ALA A 236 11.08 5.42 9.34
N ASN A 237 9.78 5.14 9.19
CA ASN A 237 8.80 5.43 10.23
C ASN A 237 9.16 4.73 11.55
N SER A 238 9.50 3.44 11.50
CA SER A 238 9.92 2.69 12.69
C SER A 238 11.17 3.27 13.35
N TYR A 239 12.14 3.75 12.57
CA TYR A 239 13.34 4.40 13.07
C TYR A 239 13.03 5.70 13.83
N TYR A 240 12.17 6.57 13.30
CA TYR A 240 11.78 7.80 13.97
C TYR A 240 10.88 7.56 15.19
N THR A 241 9.91 6.66 15.10
CA THR A 241 9.02 6.32 16.24
C THR A 241 9.78 5.66 17.39
N GLN A 242 10.83 4.89 17.12
CA GLN A 242 11.70 4.29 18.15
C GLN A 242 12.78 5.26 18.65
N GLU A 243 12.77 6.51 18.19
CA GLU A 243 13.77 7.53 18.53
C GLU A 243 15.22 7.12 18.30
N LYS A 244 15.46 6.17 17.40
CA LYS A 244 16.81 5.66 17.09
C LYS A 244 17.75 6.72 16.52
N TYR A 245 17.19 7.82 16.04
CA TYR A 245 17.96 8.99 15.63
C TYR A 245 18.78 9.61 16.76
N LYS A 246 18.40 9.37 18.03
CA LYS A 246 19.18 9.81 19.20
C LYS A 246 20.46 9.00 19.38
N GLU A 247 20.48 7.75 18.89
CA GLU A 247 21.63 6.84 19.03
C GLU A 247 22.68 7.06 17.94
N ASP A 248 22.27 7.50 16.75
CA ASP A 248 23.13 7.61 15.56
C ASP A 248 23.23 9.03 14.98
N ASP A 249 22.77 10.05 15.72
CA ASP A 249 22.75 11.45 15.33
C ASP A 249 22.18 11.65 13.91
N PHE A 250 21.01 11.07 13.66
CA PHE A 250 20.29 11.10 12.39
C PHE A 250 21.00 10.45 11.19
N LYS A 251 22.09 9.70 11.38
CA LYS A 251 22.85 9.11 10.26
C LYS A 251 21.97 8.21 9.38
N GLN A 252 21.22 7.28 9.97
CA GLN A 252 20.28 6.43 9.22
C GLN A 252 19.11 7.24 8.64
N GLY A 253 18.62 8.24 9.39
CA GLY A 253 17.55 9.14 8.93
C GLY A 253 17.91 9.90 7.65
N LYS A 254 19.14 10.40 7.57
CA LYS A 254 19.68 11.08 6.37
C LYS A 254 19.82 10.10 5.19
N THR A 255 20.21 8.85 5.45
CA THR A 255 20.22 7.80 4.42
C THR A 255 18.83 7.55 3.84
N TYR A 256 17.79 7.45 4.69
CA TYR A 256 16.42 7.33 4.21
C TYR A 256 15.98 8.58 3.43
N HIS A 257 16.30 9.77 3.93
CA HIS A 257 15.99 11.03 3.23
C HIS A 257 16.57 11.02 1.82
N ALA A 258 17.87 10.76 1.68
CA ALA A 258 18.56 10.74 0.39
C ALA A 258 17.96 9.73 -0.59
N CYS A 259 17.58 8.55 -0.08
CA CYS A 259 16.92 7.52 -0.85
C CYS A 259 15.53 7.94 -1.37
N LEU A 260 14.74 8.58 -0.52
CA LEU A 260 13.38 9.00 -0.82
C LEU A 260 13.34 10.20 -1.77
N THR A 261 14.25 11.18 -1.59
CA THR A 261 14.31 12.43 -2.35
C THR A 261 15.23 12.37 -3.58
N GLY A 262 16.02 11.31 -3.74
CA GLY A 262 16.81 11.05 -4.95
C GLY A 262 18.26 11.52 -4.92
N THR A 263 18.79 11.90 -3.76
CA THR A 263 20.24 12.19 -3.61
C THR A 263 21.08 10.95 -3.30
N GLY A 264 20.45 9.79 -3.14
CA GLY A 264 21.14 8.52 -2.91
C GLY A 264 20.26 7.28 -3.13
N THR A 265 20.78 6.13 -2.72
CA THR A 265 20.09 4.83 -2.76
C THR A 265 20.05 4.21 -1.37
N CYS A 266 18.97 3.51 -1.02
CA CYS A 266 18.93 2.72 0.20
C CYS A 266 18.56 1.26 -0.09
N GLU A 267 19.25 0.36 0.62
CA GLU A 267 18.89 -1.04 0.72
C GLU A 267 17.92 -1.22 1.88
N THR A 268 16.87 -2.01 1.67
CA THR A 268 15.99 -2.41 2.78
C THR A 268 16.64 -3.54 3.57
N LYS A 269 16.14 -3.84 4.77
CA LYS A 269 16.63 -5.01 5.54
C LYS A 269 16.39 -6.34 4.84
N ASP A 270 15.45 -6.37 3.89
CA ASP A 270 15.26 -7.52 3.02
C ASP A 270 16.34 -7.52 1.92
N LYS A 271 17.31 -8.44 2.06
CA LYS A 271 18.43 -8.63 1.12
C LYS A 271 17.99 -8.95 -0.31
N ASN A 272 16.73 -9.39 -0.50
CA ASN A 272 16.19 -9.69 -1.81
C ASN A 272 15.44 -8.51 -2.44
N ALA A 273 15.23 -7.42 -1.70
CA ALA A 273 14.56 -6.25 -2.24
C ALA A 273 15.50 -5.47 -3.15
N LYS A 274 14.96 -4.98 -4.28
CA LYS A 274 15.69 -4.06 -5.16
C LYS A 274 16.01 -2.76 -4.38
N PRO A 275 17.21 -2.17 -4.55
CA PRO A 275 17.53 -0.87 -3.99
C PRO A 275 16.52 0.19 -4.43
N VAL A 276 16.17 1.08 -3.52
CA VAL A 276 15.26 2.19 -3.79
C VAL A 276 16.08 3.46 -4.02
N SER A 277 15.69 4.26 -5.01
CA SER A 277 16.28 5.58 -5.24
C SER A 277 15.24 6.50 -5.86
N ASN A 278 15.28 7.78 -5.48
CA ASN A 278 14.42 8.82 -6.03
C ASN A 278 12.92 8.45 -5.99
N ALA A 279 12.50 7.80 -4.91
CA ALA A 279 11.18 7.19 -4.84
C ALA A 279 10.07 8.23 -4.99
N PHE A 280 10.19 9.39 -4.35
CA PHE A 280 9.13 10.39 -4.31
C PHE A 280 8.81 11.03 -5.65
N SER A 281 9.80 11.23 -6.51
CA SER A 281 9.57 11.80 -7.84
C SER A 281 8.96 10.78 -8.80
N GLN A 282 9.34 9.50 -8.66
CA GLN A 282 8.78 8.42 -9.49
C GLN A 282 7.31 8.13 -9.13
N LEU A 283 6.90 8.40 -7.89
CA LEU A 283 5.59 8.00 -7.38
C LEU A 283 4.42 8.54 -8.22
N ASP A 284 4.42 9.84 -8.56
CA ASP A 284 3.30 10.45 -9.30
C ASP A 284 3.21 9.90 -10.73
N GLU A 285 4.34 9.72 -11.41
CA GLU A 285 4.38 9.14 -12.75
C GLU A 285 3.84 7.70 -12.75
N LYS A 286 4.31 6.89 -11.79
CA LYS A 286 3.88 5.50 -11.65
C LYS A 286 2.39 5.39 -11.30
N LEU A 287 1.89 6.25 -10.41
CA LEU A 287 0.46 6.32 -10.07
C LEU A 287 -0.39 6.79 -11.26
N ALA A 288 0.07 7.79 -12.02
CA ALA A 288 -0.64 8.27 -13.21
C ALA A 288 -0.72 7.18 -14.28
N LYS A 289 0.37 6.46 -14.53
CA LYS A 289 0.40 5.32 -15.46
C LYS A 289 -0.53 4.20 -15.01
N LEU A 290 -0.49 3.84 -13.73
CA LEU A 290 -1.41 2.85 -13.16
C LEU A 290 -2.86 3.29 -13.33
N LYS A 291 -3.20 4.54 -12.96
CA LYS A 291 -4.55 5.08 -13.11
C LYS A 291 -5.04 4.98 -14.54
N ALA A 292 -4.24 5.45 -15.50
CA ALA A 292 -4.61 5.44 -16.92
C ALA A 292 -4.89 4.01 -17.42
N ALA A 293 -4.10 3.03 -17.00
CA ALA A 293 -4.32 1.63 -17.34
C ALA A 293 -5.60 1.06 -16.70
N VAL A 294 -5.88 1.38 -15.43
CA VAL A 294 -7.11 0.99 -14.74
C VAL A 294 -8.35 1.60 -15.41
N ASP A 295 -8.32 2.91 -15.71
CA ASP A 295 -9.43 3.60 -16.38
C ASP A 295 -9.67 3.02 -17.78
N LYS A 296 -8.59 2.78 -18.55
CA LYS A 296 -8.67 2.15 -19.88
C LYS A 296 -9.30 0.76 -19.81
N TYR A 297 -8.86 -0.07 -18.86
CA TYR A 297 -9.42 -1.41 -18.65
C TYR A 297 -10.92 -1.35 -18.32
N LYS A 298 -11.33 -0.47 -17.41
CA LYS A 298 -12.74 -0.29 -17.01
C LYS A 298 -13.61 0.19 -18.16
N GLY A 299 -13.09 1.08 -19.00
CA GLY A 299 -13.78 1.54 -20.20
C GLY A 299 -13.91 0.45 -21.28
N ALA A 300 -12.88 -0.38 -21.46
CA ALA A 300 -12.88 -1.45 -22.44
C ALA A 300 -13.68 -2.69 -22.00
N LYS A 301 -13.74 -2.95 -20.69
CA LYS A 301 -14.39 -4.11 -20.08
C LYS A 301 -15.33 -3.67 -18.96
N PRO A 302 -16.44 -3.00 -19.28
CA PRO A 302 -17.40 -2.59 -18.28
C PRO A 302 -17.98 -3.82 -17.57
N VAL A 303 -18.16 -3.71 -16.25
CA VAL A 303 -18.87 -4.72 -15.47
C VAL A 303 -20.35 -4.70 -15.88
N ASP A 304 -20.89 -5.86 -16.26
CA ASP A 304 -22.32 -6.00 -16.51
C ASP A 304 -23.09 -5.94 -15.17
N LYS A 305 -23.87 -4.87 -15.01
CA LYS A 305 -24.71 -4.61 -13.84
C LYS A 305 -26.16 -5.07 -14.04
N GLY A 306 -26.50 -5.65 -15.20
CA GLY A 306 -27.86 -6.07 -15.52
C GLY A 306 -28.39 -7.15 -14.57
N ALA A 307 -27.51 -8.06 -14.14
CA ALA A 307 -27.83 -9.13 -13.20
C ALA A 307 -27.71 -8.75 -11.72
N PHE A 308 -27.39 -7.49 -11.40
CA PHE A 308 -27.17 -7.09 -10.01
C PHE A 308 -28.52 -6.95 -9.30
N GLU A 309 -28.59 -7.50 -8.08
CA GLU A 309 -29.71 -7.24 -7.18
C GLU A 309 -29.72 -5.76 -6.77
N GLU A 310 -30.87 -5.26 -6.34
CA GLU A 310 -31.03 -3.85 -6.00
C GLU A 310 -30.09 -3.41 -4.86
N SER A 311 -29.91 -4.25 -3.84
CA SER A 311 -28.94 -4.00 -2.75
C SER A 311 -27.50 -3.90 -3.26
N GLN A 312 -27.13 -4.73 -4.23
CA GLN A 312 -25.82 -4.69 -4.87
C GLN A 312 -25.64 -3.40 -5.69
N LYS A 313 -26.65 -2.97 -6.45
CA LYS A 313 -26.60 -1.70 -7.21
C LYS A 313 -26.42 -0.49 -6.29
N VAL A 314 -27.19 -0.45 -5.20
CA VAL A 314 -27.09 0.62 -4.19
C VAL A 314 -25.73 0.59 -3.49
N SER A 315 -25.19 -0.59 -3.19
CA SER A 315 -23.85 -0.73 -2.62
C SER A 315 -22.75 -0.26 -3.59
N ASP A 316 -22.87 -0.58 -4.88
CA ASP A 316 -21.94 -0.12 -5.92
C ASP A 316 -22.00 1.41 -6.11
N GLU A 317 -23.20 2.00 -6.04
CA GLU A 317 -23.37 3.45 -6.03
C GLU A 317 -22.67 4.08 -4.82
N ALA A 318 -22.84 3.50 -3.63
CA ALA A 318 -22.17 3.98 -2.42
C ALA A 318 -20.63 3.86 -2.52
N VAL A 319 -20.11 2.79 -3.13
CA VAL A 319 -18.67 2.63 -3.39
C VAL A 319 -18.16 3.71 -4.34
N GLN A 320 -18.92 4.04 -5.39
CA GLN A 320 -18.54 5.10 -6.32
C GLN A 320 -18.53 6.46 -5.61
N GLN A 321 -19.57 6.79 -4.84
CA GLN A 321 -19.63 8.05 -4.07
C GLN A 321 -18.53 8.13 -3.01
N ALA A 322 -18.18 7.03 -2.35
CA ALA A 322 -17.03 6.95 -1.44
C ALA A 322 -15.71 7.20 -2.18
N THR A 323 -15.60 6.77 -3.44
CA THR A 323 -14.44 7.01 -4.30
C THR A 323 -14.36 8.49 -4.72
N ASP A 324 -15.48 9.09 -5.10
CA ASP A 324 -15.55 10.51 -5.44
C ASP A 324 -15.18 11.39 -4.24
N LEU A 325 -15.63 11.01 -3.04
CA LEU A 325 -15.25 11.64 -1.78
C LEU A 325 -13.75 11.55 -1.52
N LEU A 326 -13.16 10.36 -1.68
CA LEU A 326 -11.70 10.17 -1.55
C LEU A 326 -10.93 11.06 -2.55
N LEU A 327 -11.34 11.07 -3.82
CA LEU A 327 -10.67 11.86 -4.86
C LEU A 327 -10.80 13.37 -4.63
N ALA A 328 -11.91 13.82 -4.04
CA ALA A 328 -12.05 15.22 -3.63
C ALA A 328 -11.07 15.60 -2.50
N PHE A 329 -10.82 14.69 -1.56
CA PHE A 329 -9.78 14.87 -0.53
C PHE A 329 -8.35 14.73 -1.07
N ASP A 330 -8.10 13.91 -2.09
CA ASP A 330 -6.76 13.72 -2.67
C ASP A 330 -6.36 14.84 -3.66
N ALA A 331 -7.30 15.72 -4.02
CA ALA A 331 -7.05 16.90 -4.84
C ALA A 331 -6.07 17.88 -4.16
N LYS A 332 -5.31 18.62 -4.97
CA LYS A 332 -4.35 19.64 -4.49
C LYS A 332 -4.65 20.99 -5.15
N PRO A 333 -5.15 22.00 -4.41
CA PRO A 333 -5.63 21.91 -3.01
C PRO A 333 -6.86 20.99 -2.87
N VAL A 334 -7.19 20.62 -1.62
CA VAL A 334 -8.38 19.81 -1.30
C VAL A 334 -9.64 20.49 -1.82
N ASP A 335 -10.50 19.75 -2.53
CA ASP A 335 -11.75 20.27 -3.08
C ASP A 335 -12.90 20.05 -2.08
N THR A 336 -13.00 20.94 -1.08
CA THR A 336 -13.99 20.82 0.00
C THR A 336 -15.43 20.91 -0.51
N ALA A 337 -15.67 21.63 -1.61
CA ALA A 337 -17.00 21.73 -2.23
C ALA A 337 -17.43 20.40 -2.86
N LYS A 338 -16.55 19.75 -3.63
CA LYS A 338 -16.81 18.39 -4.13
C LYS A 338 -16.89 17.38 -3.00
N ALA A 339 -16.06 17.49 -1.98
CA ALA A 339 -16.09 16.60 -0.83
C ALA A 339 -17.43 16.69 -0.09
N LYS A 340 -17.97 17.90 0.17
CA LYS A 340 -19.30 18.09 0.76
C LYS A 340 -20.40 17.47 -0.10
N THR A 341 -20.34 17.66 -1.42
CA THR A 341 -21.32 17.09 -2.36
C THR A 341 -21.30 15.57 -2.35
N ALA A 342 -20.10 14.97 -2.46
CA ALA A 342 -19.93 13.52 -2.43
C ALA A 342 -20.32 12.92 -1.07
N LEU A 343 -20.02 13.61 0.03
CA LEU A 343 -20.40 13.20 1.38
C LEU A 343 -21.92 13.13 1.53
N ALA A 344 -22.65 14.18 1.14
CA ALA A 344 -24.12 14.19 1.22
C ALA A 344 -24.76 13.06 0.38
N ALA A 345 -24.24 12.82 -0.83
CA ALA A 345 -24.68 11.69 -1.65
C ALA A 345 -24.41 10.34 -0.97
N LEU A 346 -23.21 10.17 -0.40
CA LEU A 346 -22.81 8.95 0.30
C LEU A 346 -23.69 8.66 1.51
N GLU A 347 -24.05 9.68 2.29
CA GLU A 347 -24.98 9.55 3.41
C GLU A 347 -26.35 9.03 2.96
N ALA A 348 -26.93 9.66 1.94
CA ALA A 348 -28.23 9.26 1.41
C ALA A 348 -28.22 7.80 0.93
N THR A 349 -27.19 7.39 0.20
CA THR A 349 -27.07 6.01 -0.30
C THR A 349 -26.77 5.01 0.82
N THR A 350 -26.04 5.42 1.86
CA THR A 350 -25.79 4.58 3.05
C THR A 350 -27.07 4.26 3.79
N GLU A 351 -27.98 5.24 3.97
CA GLU A 351 -29.28 5.00 4.59
C GLU A 351 -30.16 4.08 3.73
N LYS A 352 -30.18 4.27 2.40
CA LYS A 352 -30.85 3.33 1.48
C LYS A 352 -30.31 1.91 1.64
N LEU A 353 -28.99 1.75 1.72
CA LEU A 353 -28.36 0.43 1.84
C LEU A 353 -28.72 -0.28 3.15
N LYS A 354 -28.83 0.46 4.26
CA LYS A 354 -29.26 -0.09 5.56
C LYS A 354 -30.68 -0.67 5.49
N GLY A 355 -31.58 -0.04 4.75
CA GLY A 355 -32.96 -0.51 4.58
C GLY A 355 -33.08 -1.92 3.99
N PHE A 356 -32.09 -2.41 3.25
CA PHE A 356 -32.10 -3.79 2.74
C PHE A 356 -31.91 -4.87 3.82
N GLY A 357 -31.44 -4.49 5.01
CA GLY A 357 -31.20 -5.38 6.15
C GLY A 357 -32.32 -5.43 7.20
N GLU A 358 -33.28 -4.50 7.16
CA GLU A 358 -34.35 -4.41 8.16
C GLU A 358 -35.43 -5.48 7.97
N GLY A 359 -35.90 -6.08 9.06
CA GLY A 359 -37.04 -7.00 9.06
C GLY A 359 -36.84 -8.36 8.39
N LYS A 360 -35.60 -8.77 8.08
CA LYS A 360 -35.29 -10.05 7.44
C LYS A 360 -34.58 -11.01 8.39
N ASP A 361 -35.02 -12.27 8.43
CA ASP A 361 -34.35 -13.35 9.18
C ASP A 361 -32.89 -13.57 8.74
N LYS A 362 -32.60 -13.29 7.47
CA LYS A 362 -31.26 -13.29 6.89
C LYS A 362 -30.98 -11.91 6.31
N PRO A 363 -30.17 -11.07 6.98
CA PRO A 363 -29.85 -9.74 6.47
C PRO A 363 -29.07 -9.86 5.16
N ASP A 364 -29.41 -8.99 4.22
CA ASP A 364 -28.72 -8.88 2.94
C ASP A 364 -27.19 -8.73 3.14
N PRO A 365 -26.34 -9.46 2.39
CA PRO A 365 -24.90 -9.44 2.58
C PRO A 365 -24.27 -8.03 2.50
N TRP A 366 -24.77 -7.17 1.61
CA TRP A 366 -24.28 -5.80 1.45
C TRP A 366 -24.75 -4.91 2.59
N ALA A 367 -26.05 -4.96 2.92
CA ALA A 367 -26.62 -4.21 4.05
C ALA A 367 -25.92 -4.51 5.38
N LYS A 368 -25.45 -5.75 5.56
CA LYS A 368 -24.70 -6.15 6.75
C LYS A 368 -23.24 -5.68 6.73
N ALA A 369 -22.56 -5.83 5.60
CA ALA A 369 -21.09 -5.71 5.55
C ALA A 369 -20.59 -4.29 5.29
N VAL A 370 -21.31 -3.52 4.46
CA VAL A 370 -20.82 -2.27 3.88
C VAL A 370 -21.16 -1.03 4.73
N PRO A 371 -22.40 -0.84 5.23
CA PRO A 371 -22.77 0.34 6.03
C PRO A 371 -21.89 0.63 7.25
N PRO A 372 -21.36 -0.36 7.99
CA PRO A 372 -20.44 -0.06 9.09
C PRO A 372 -19.17 0.65 8.64
N GLN A 373 -18.61 0.30 7.48
CA GLN A 373 -17.40 0.98 6.96
C GLN A 373 -17.75 2.34 6.34
N LEU A 374 -18.90 2.46 5.68
CA LEU A 374 -19.39 3.74 5.18
C LEU A 374 -19.63 4.74 6.32
N SER A 375 -20.22 4.28 7.43
CA SER A 375 -20.47 5.14 8.60
C SER A 375 -19.17 5.67 9.21
N LEU A 376 -18.12 4.85 9.26
CA LEU A 376 -16.78 5.29 9.66
C LEU A 376 -16.23 6.34 8.68
N LEU A 377 -16.34 6.09 7.37
CA LEU A 377 -15.85 7.02 6.34
C LEU A 377 -16.57 8.37 6.43
N ILE A 378 -17.90 8.36 6.54
CA ILE A 378 -18.75 9.54 6.68
C ILE A 378 -18.36 10.32 7.93
N THR A 379 -18.18 9.64 9.07
CA THR A 379 -17.80 10.30 10.33
C THR A 379 -16.47 11.04 10.22
N GLU A 380 -15.45 10.38 9.66
CA GLU A 380 -14.15 11.02 9.44
C GLU A 380 -14.23 12.16 8.42
N ALA A 381 -14.94 11.96 7.31
CA ALA A 381 -15.10 12.97 6.28
C ALA A 381 -15.82 14.23 6.80
N LYS A 382 -16.88 14.07 7.60
CA LYS A 382 -17.57 15.19 8.28
C LYS A 382 -16.62 16.05 9.10
N ALA A 383 -15.69 15.41 9.82
CA ALA A 383 -14.71 16.11 10.64
C ALA A 383 -13.65 16.88 9.83
N LEU A 384 -13.58 16.66 8.50
CA LEU A 384 -12.63 17.30 7.60
C LEU A 384 -13.27 18.32 6.67
N VAL A 385 -14.49 18.09 6.17
CA VAL A 385 -15.13 19.00 5.19
C VAL A 385 -15.46 20.38 5.75
N GLU A 386 -15.58 20.52 7.07
CA GLU A 386 -15.80 21.83 7.73
C GLU A 386 -14.51 22.60 8.00
N LYS A 387 -13.35 22.00 7.75
CA LYS A 387 -12.05 22.65 7.92
C LYS A 387 -11.63 23.38 6.66
N ALA A 388 -10.81 24.41 6.82
CA ALA A 388 -10.15 25.06 5.69
C ALA A 388 -9.23 24.04 4.98
N PRO A 389 -9.08 24.08 3.63
CA PRO A 389 -8.26 23.13 2.88
C PRO A 389 -6.83 22.97 3.44
N GLU A 390 -6.23 24.06 3.91
CA GLU A 390 -4.89 24.12 4.52
C GLU A 390 -4.77 23.42 5.88
N GLU A 391 -5.88 23.20 6.60
CA GLU A 391 -5.89 22.46 7.88
C GLU A 391 -6.02 20.94 7.69
N ILE A 392 -6.34 20.50 6.48
CA ILE A 392 -6.50 19.10 6.12
C ILE A 392 -5.12 18.53 5.79
N THR A 393 -4.50 17.91 6.80
CA THR A 393 -3.17 17.32 6.68
C THR A 393 -3.21 16.03 5.84
N PRO A 394 -2.09 15.65 5.19
CA PRO A 394 -1.99 14.37 4.49
C PRO A 394 -2.26 13.15 5.39
N ALA A 395 -1.97 13.25 6.70
CA ALA A 395 -2.29 12.21 7.68
C ALA A 395 -3.81 11.97 7.81
N LYS A 396 -4.61 13.04 7.86
CA LYS A 396 -6.08 12.96 7.86
C LYS A 396 -6.61 12.33 6.56
N ILE A 397 -6.04 12.71 5.41
CA ILE A 397 -6.43 12.13 4.10
C ILE A 397 -6.05 10.65 4.04
N TYR A 398 -4.90 10.26 4.58
CA TYR A 398 -4.49 8.87 4.67
C TYR A 398 -5.53 8.00 5.42
N LYS A 399 -6.13 8.53 6.50
CA LYS A 399 -7.21 7.83 7.22
C LYS A 399 -8.44 7.60 6.34
N ILE A 400 -8.82 8.58 5.52
CA ILE A 400 -9.89 8.45 4.50
C ILE A 400 -9.55 7.35 3.49
N VAL A 401 -8.33 7.31 2.96
CA VAL A 401 -7.84 6.25 2.04
C VAL A 401 -7.98 4.86 2.69
N SER A 402 -7.55 4.72 3.95
CA SER A 402 -7.60 3.44 4.67
C SER A 402 -9.03 2.94 4.87
N ILE A 403 -9.97 3.82 5.21
CA ILE A 403 -11.38 3.43 5.40
C ILE A 403 -12.03 3.13 4.05
N HIS A 404 -11.77 3.93 3.02
CA HIS A 404 -12.26 3.68 1.65
C HIS A 404 -11.88 2.29 1.14
N ASN A 405 -10.63 1.87 1.32
CA ASN A 405 -10.22 0.51 0.92
C ASN A 405 -10.97 -0.58 1.70
N ARG A 406 -11.29 -0.36 2.98
CA ARG A 406 -12.15 -1.28 3.73
C ARG A 406 -13.58 -1.33 3.17
N VAL A 407 -14.11 -0.20 2.68
CA VAL A 407 -15.41 -0.18 1.97
C VAL A 407 -15.34 -1.06 0.72
N LEU A 408 -14.31 -0.92 -0.12
CA LEU A 408 -14.09 -1.78 -1.29
C LEU A 408 -14.04 -3.27 -0.90
N GLU A 409 -13.25 -3.62 0.12
CA GLU A 409 -13.12 -4.99 0.60
C GLU A 409 -14.45 -5.57 1.10
N LYS A 410 -15.24 -4.80 1.84
CA LYS A 410 -16.55 -5.25 2.32
C LYS A 410 -17.56 -5.40 1.18
N ASN A 411 -17.53 -4.53 0.18
CA ASN A 411 -18.39 -4.67 -1.00
C ASN A 411 -18.09 -5.98 -1.75
N PHE A 412 -16.80 -6.25 -2.01
CA PHE A 412 -16.40 -7.49 -2.68
C PHE A 412 -16.66 -8.74 -1.81
N SER A 413 -16.46 -8.66 -0.50
CA SER A 413 -16.79 -9.75 0.43
C SER A 413 -18.29 -10.06 0.45
N ALA A 414 -19.16 -9.05 0.33
CA ALA A 414 -20.61 -9.24 0.27
C ALA A 414 -21.00 -10.02 -1.01
N LEU A 415 -20.41 -9.64 -2.16
CA LEU A 415 -20.57 -10.38 -3.42
C LEU A 415 -20.14 -11.85 -3.28
N GLN A 416 -18.98 -12.11 -2.67
CA GLN A 416 -18.50 -13.48 -2.45
C GLN A 416 -19.44 -14.29 -1.53
N THR A 417 -19.98 -13.66 -0.48
CA THR A 417 -21.00 -14.30 0.37
C THR A 417 -22.24 -14.65 -0.44
N LYS A 418 -22.76 -13.71 -1.23
CA LYS A 418 -23.96 -13.92 -2.03
C LYS A 418 -23.79 -15.06 -3.04
N LEU A 419 -22.65 -15.12 -3.72
CA LEU A 419 -22.35 -16.19 -4.68
C LEU A 419 -22.25 -17.57 -4.01
N ARG A 420 -21.72 -17.63 -2.79
CA ARG A 420 -21.67 -18.86 -1.99
C ARG A 420 -23.07 -19.30 -1.56
N GLU A 421 -23.93 -18.37 -1.17
CA GLU A 421 -25.34 -18.66 -0.86
C GLU A 421 -26.08 -19.18 -2.09
N ALA A 422 -25.83 -18.58 -3.25
CA ALA A 422 -26.43 -18.97 -4.54
C ALA A 422 -25.90 -20.31 -5.10
N SER A 423 -24.81 -20.86 -4.56
CA SER A 423 -24.28 -22.19 -4.89
C SER A 423 -24.69 -23.26 -3.89
N GLY A 424 -25.69 -22.99 -3.03
CA GLY A 424 -26.13 -23.92 -1.99
C GLY A 424 -25.06 -24.20 -0.92
N GLY A 425 -23.95 -23.46 -0.93
CA GLY A 425 -22.86 -23.62 0.01
C GLY A 425 -23.34 -23.20 1.39
N ARG A 426 -23.67 -24.17 2.26
CA ARG A 426 -24.00 -23.88 3.65
C ARG A 426 -22.86 -23.03 4.21
N PRO A 427 -23.14 -21.85 4.81
CA PRO A 427 -22.10 -21.07 5.44
C PRO A 427 -21.38 -21.99 6.43
N MET A 428 -20.06 -22.11 6.31
CA MET A 428 -19.25 -22.88 7.25
C MET A 428 -19.59 -22.36 8.65
N GLY A 429 -20.38 -23.14 9.37
CA GLY A 429 -20.91 -22.73 10.66
C GLY A 429 -19.75 -22.43 11.61
N PRO A 430 -19.97 -21.61 12.66
CA PRO A 430 -18.93 -21.34 13.66
C PRO A 430 -18.34 -22.63 14.26
N ALA A 431 -19.09 -23.75 14.25
CA ALA A 431 -18.63 -25.07 14.66
C ALA A 431 -17.47 -25.63 13.80
N GLN A 432 -17.43 -25.36 12.49
CA GLN A 432 -16.34 -25.82 11.63
C GLN A 432 -15.08 -24.95 11.69
N ARG A 433 -15.18 -23.72 12.23
CA ARG A 433 -14.00 -22.90 12.53
C ARG A 433 -13.23 -23.38 13.77
N LYS A 434 -13.83 -24.26 14.57
CA LYS A 434 -13.20 -24.93 15.72
C LYS A 434 -12.71 -26.33 15.38
N LEU A 435 -12.30 -26.59 14.15
CA LEU A 435 -11.33 -27.65 13.89
C LEU A 435 -10.02 -27.20 14.55
N GLN A 436 -9.91 -27.37 15.87
CA GLN A 436 -8.63 -27.35 16.54
C GLN A 436 -7.75 -28.34 15.78
N PRO A 437 -6.58 -27.94 15.28
CA PRO A 437 -5.66 -28.90 14.70
C PRO A 437 -5.50 -30.01 15.72
N LYS A 438 -5.92 -31.24 15.36
CA LYS A 438 -5.69 -32.41 16.20
C LYS A 438 -4.18 -32.49 16.35
N LEU A 439 -3.67 -32.06 17.51
CA LEU A 439 -2.26 -32.20 17.81
C LEU A 439 -1.93 -33.69 17.72
N PRO A 440 -0.77 -34.05 17.14
CA PRO A 440 -0.36 -35.44 17.07
C PRO A 440 -0.34 -36.04 18.49
N PRO A 441 -0.60 -37.36 18.63
CA PRO A 441 -0.77 -38.01 19.94
C PRO A 441 0.35 -37.80 20.96
N ASN A 442 1.54 -37.39 20.49
CA ASN A 442 2.74 -37.18 21.31
C ASN A 442 3.15 -35.72 21.46
N HIS A 443 2.27 -34.74 21.14
CA HIS A 443 2.61 -33.35 21.40
C HIS A 443 2.69 -33.14 22.93
N PRO A 444 3.84 -32.71 23.48
CA PRO A 444 3.97 -32.47 24.91
C PRO A 444 2.92 -31.45 25.35
N LYS A 445 2.26 -31.77 26.47
CA LYS A 445 1.24 -30.92 27.10
C LYS A 445 1.86 -29.70 27.77
#